data_AF-A0AAJ2H420-F1
#
_entry.id   AF-A0AAJ2H420-F1
#
_cell.length_a   1.000
_cell.length_b   1.000
_cell.length_c   1.000
_cell.angle_alpha   90.00
_cell.angle_beta   90.00
_cell.angle_gamma   90.00
#
_symmetry.space_group_name_H-M   'P 1'
#
loop_
_entity.id
_entity.type
_entity.pdbx_description
1 polymer ?
#
loop_
_entity_poly.entity_id
_entity_poly.type
_entity_poly.pdbx_seq_one_letter_code
_entity_poly.pdbx_strand_id
1 'polypeptide(L)'
;MPKPIFNALLLSTVLIAGCQSSTEEADNTPSKILDTKHIFKLIPKATTNRMAWANDVHTIMDELNIERNLSDTCSIIAVVDQESNFVADPQVPNLGKK
;
A
#
# COMPACT_ATOMS: atom_id res chain seq x y z
N MET A 1 -55.06 -28.21 -20.04
CA MET A 1 -54.05 -27.54 -20.87
C MET A 1 -54.20 -26.03 -20.68
N PRO A 2 -53.16 -25.16 -20.60
CA PRO A 2 -51.81 -25.22 -20.01
C PRO A 2 -51.63 -24.17 -18.87
N LYS A 3 -51.05 -24.53 -17.71
CA LYS A 3 -49.66 -24.38 -17.20
C LYS A 3 -49.41 -23.17 -16.27
N PRO A 4 -48.91 -23.41 -15.03
CA PRO A 4 -48.46 -22.37 -14.10
C PRO A 4 -47.09 -21.84 -14.53
N ILE A 5 -46.92 -20.52 -14.53
CA ILE A 5 -45.61 -19.89 -14.73
C ILE A 5 -44.87 -19.90 -13.40
N PHE A 6 -44.10 -20.98 -13.21
CA PHE A 6 -42.94 -21.01 -12.34
C PHE A 6 -41.98 -19.89 -12.75
N ASN A 7 -41.86 -18.84 -11.94
CA ASN A 7 -40.72 -17.95 -12.01
C ASN A 7 -39.80 -18.27 -10.83
N ALA A 8 -39.01 -19.32 -11.00
CA ALA A 8 -37.85 -19.61 -10.19
C ALA A 8 -36.84 -18.47 -10.41
N LEU A 9 -36.83 -17.49 -9.51
CA LEU A 9 -35.78 -16.47 -9.48
C LEU A 9 -34.50 -17.16 -9.00
N LEU A 10 -33.65 -17.50 -9.97
CA LEU A 10 -32.36 -18.13 -9.80
C LEU A 10 -31.44 -17.29 -8.89
N LEU A 11 -31.04 -17.92 -7.79
CA LEU A 11 -29.99 -17.52 -6.88
C LEU A 11 -28.64 -17.53 -7.63
N SER A 12 -28.09 -16.35 -7.92
CA SER A 12 -26.75 -16.23 -8.51
C SER A 12 -25.90 -15.32 -7.62
N THR A 13 -25.43 -15.88 -6.51
CA THR A 13 -24.45 -15.20 -5.66
C THR A 13 -23.08 -15.43 -6.29
N VAL A 14 -22.62 -14.40 -6.99
CA VAL A 14 -21.29 -14.29 -7.58
C VAL A 14 -20.23 -14.51 -6.50
N LEU A 15 -19.39 -15.53 -6.66
CA LEU A 15 -18.19 -15.70 -5.87
C LEU A 15 -17.19 -14.59 -6.27
N ILE A 16 -17.02 -13.58 -5.41
CA ILE A 16 -15.95 -12.59 -5.57
C ILE A 16 -14.65 -13.28 -5.13
N ALA A 17 -13.99 -13.97 -6.07
CA ALA A 17 -12.61 -14.37 -5.90
C ALA A 17 -11.69 -13.16 -6.14
N GLY A 18 -11.63 -12.26 -5.16
CA GLY A 18 -10.66 -11.18 -5.13
C GLY A 18 -9.31 -11.66 -4.59
N CYS A 19 -8.64 -12.56 -5.32
CA CYS A 19 -7.28 -12.95 -4.97
C CYS A 19 -6.31 -12.08 -5.78
N GLN A 20 -5.95 -10.90 -5.28
CA GLN A 20 -4.76 -10.21 -5.78
C GLN A 20 -3.54 -10.89 -5.14
N SER A 21 -3.25 -12.10 -5.60
CA SER A 21 -1.98 -12.76 -5.31
C SER A 21 -0.97 -12.17 -6.29
N SER A 22 -0.17 -11.22 -5.83
CA SER A 22 1.02 -10.80 -6.56
C SER A 22 1.95 -12.02 -6.61
N THR A 23 1.99 -12.71 -7.74
CA THR A 23 3.05 -13.68 -8.00
C THR A 23 4.34 -12.87 -8.08
N GLU A 24 5.11 -12.87 -7.00
CA GLU A 24 6.51 -12.48 -7.04
C GLU A 24 7.22 -13.51 -7.93
N GLU A 25 7.27 -13.23 -9.24
CA GLU A 25 8.27 -13.86 -10.08
C GLU A 25 9.61 -13.48 -9.45
N ALA A 26 10.30 -14.49 -8.91
CA ALA A 26 11.65 -14.36 -8.39
C ALA A 26 12.56 -13.94 -9.56
N ASP A 27 12.61 -12.64 -9.82
CA ASP A 27 13.60 -12.01 -10.66
C ASP A 27 14.94 -12.28 -9.99
N ASN A 28 15.73 -13.18 -10.57
CA ASN A 28 17.06 -13.55 -10.07
C ASN A 28 18.09 -12.42 -10.31
N THR A 29 17.62 -11.22 -10.67
CA THR A 29 18.42 -10.01 -10.72
C THR A 29 18.65 -9.50 -9.30
N PRO A 30 19.90 -9.13 -8.93
CA PRO A 30 20.17 -8.51 -7.63
C PRO A 30 19.21 -7.35 -7.40
N SER A 31 18.45 -7.42 -6.31
CA SER A 31 17.48 -6.38 -5.99
C SER A 31 18.21 -5.05 -5.84
N LYS A 32 17.78 -4.05 -6.60
CA LYS A 32 18.47 -2.75 -6.59
C LYS A 32 18.24 -2.08 -5.24
N ILE A 33 19.30 -1.92 -4.46
CA ILE A 33 19.29 -1.10 -3.25
C ILE A 33 19.01 0.36 -3.62
N LEU A 34 17.90 0.90 -3.11
CA LEU A 34 17.44 2.25 -3.39
C LEU A 34 18.14 3.25 -2.47
N ASP A 35 18.77 4.25 -3.08
CA ASP A 35 19.20 5.46 -2.37
C ASP A 35 18.00 6.40 -2.10
N THR A 36 18.24 7.42 -1.28
CA THR A 36 17.22 8.39 -0.90
C THR A 36 16.60 9.15 -2.09
N LYS A 37 17.33 9.35 -3.19
CA LYS A 37 16.81 10.04 -4.38
C LYS A 37 15.82 9.17 -5.14
N HIS A 38 16.02 7.85 -5.14
CA HIS A 38 15.03 6.92 -5.68
C HIS A 38 13.78 6.89 -4.80
N ILE A 39 13.93 6.79 -3.47
CA ILE A 39 12.80 6.83 -2.51
C ILE A 39 11.99 8.11 -2.67
N PHE A 40 12.66 9.27 -2.78
CA PHE A 40 12.01 10.56 -3.00
C PHE A 40 11.07 10.55 -4.21
N LYS A 41 11.42 9.84 -5.29
CA LYS A 41 10.58 9.74 -6.50
C LYS A 41 9.34 8.87 -6.30
N LEU A 42 9.37 7.94 -5.35
CA LEU A 42 8.26 7.03 -5.04
C LEU A 42 7.19 7.69 -4.14
N ILE A 43 7.57 8.66 -3.31
CA ILE A 43 6.63 9.39 -2.44
C ILE A 43 5.66 10.23 -3.29
N PRO A 44 4.34 10.26 -2.98
CA PRO A 44 3.35 11.06 -3.70
C PRO A 44 3.76 12.52 -3.90
N LYS A 45 3.45 13.09 -5.07
CA LYS A 45 3.88 14.46 -5.43
C LYS A 45 3.26 15.54 -4.54
N ALA A 46 2.08 15.29 -3.99
CA ALA A 46 1.34 16.23 -3.14
C ALA A 46 1.87 16.30 -1.69
N THR A 47 2.71 15.35 -1.28
CA THR A 47 3.30 15.30 0.06
C THR A 47 4.16 16.54 0.33
N THR A 48 3.99 17.14 1.51
CA THR A 48 4.88 18.21 1.99
C THR A 48 6.17 17.59 2.54
N ASN A 49 7.31 18.28 2.41
CA ASN A 49 8.62 17.82 2.92
C ASN A 49 9.04 16.42 2.44
N ARG A 50 8.75 16.05 1.19
CA ARG A 50 9.08 14.73 0.60
C ARG A 50 10.51 14.27 0.81
N MET A 51 11.47 15.19 0.79
CA MET A 51 12.88 14.83 1.02
C MET A 51 13.14 14.41 2.47
N ALA A 52 12.49 15.04 3.44
CA ALA A 52 12.58 14.62 4.84
C ALA A 52 11.99 13.20 5.00
N TRP A 53 10.77 12.97 4.48
CA TRP A 53 10.16 11.65 4.47
C TRP A 53 11.02 10.58 3.79
N ALA A 54 11.67 10.90 2.67
CA ALA A 54 12.55 9.94 2.00
C ALA A 54 13.81 9.62 2.83
N ASN A 55 14.36 10.60 3.57
CA ASN A 55 15.44 10.35 4.53
C ASN A 55 14.97 9.47 5.68
N ASP A 56 13.77 9.71 6.22
CA ASP A 56 13.20 8.94 7.33
C ASP A 56 12.94 7.48 6.91
N VAL A 57 12.35 7.27 5.73
CA VAL A 57 12.15 5.92 5.15
C VAL A 57 13.49 5.22 4.91
N HIS A 58 14.49 5.93 4.36
CA HIS A 58 15.83 5.34 4.19
C HIS A 58 16.42 4.90 5.53
N THR A 59 16.38 5.79 6.53
CA THR A 59 16.99 5.59 7.85
C THR A 59 16.31 4.45 8.60
N ILE A 60 14.98 4.42 8.64
CA ILE A 60 14.26 3.36 9.38
C ILE A 60 14.45 1.99 8.73
N MET A 61 14.58 1.92 7.40
CA MET A 61 14.87 0.65 6.73
C MET A 61 16.30 0.16 7.04
N ASP A 62 17.29 1.06 7.12
CA ASP A 62 18.63 0.72 7.64
C ASP A 62 18.57 0.24 9.10
N GLU A 63 17.89 0.98 9.98
CA GLU A 63 17.80 0.67 11.42
C GLU A 63 17.09 -0.65 11.70
N LEU A 64 16.04 -0.96 10.93
CA LEU A 64 15.26 -2.20 11.07
C LEU A 64 15.81 -3.35 10.22
N ASN A 65 16.93 -3.15 9.53
CA ASN A 65 17.54 -4.13 8.63
C ASN A 65 16.55 -4.68 7.60
N ILE A 66 15.70 -3.80 7.06
CA ILE A 66 14.78 -4.06 5.95
C ILE A 66 15.52 -3.72 4.66
N GLU A 67 15.53 -4.64 3.70
CA GLU A 67 16.19 -4.38 2.42
C GLU A 67 15.48 -3.22 1.69
N ARG A 68 16.24 -2.21 1.26
CA ARG A 68 15.73 -1.09 0.45
C ARG A 68 15.53 -1.48 -1.00
N ASN A 69 14.85 -2.59 -1.25
CA ASN A 69 14.39 -2.97 -2.58
C ASN A 69 13.09 -2.22 -2.94
N LEU A 70 12.68 -2.30 -4.21
CA LEU A 70 11.50 -1.57 -4.70
C LEU A 70 10.19 -2.07 -4.06
N SER A 71 10.05 -3.37 -3.82
CA SER A 71 8.82 -3.96 -3.28
C SER A 71 8.56 -3.49 -1.85
N ASP A 72 9.55 -3.62 -0.98
CA ASP A 72 9.48 -3.25 0.43
C ASP A 72 9.33 -1.74 0.59
N THR A 73 10.10 -0.96 -0.18
CA THR A 73 10.02 0.50 -0.17
C THR A 73 8.63 0.99 -0.58
N CYS A 74 8.06 0.44 -1.65
CA CYS A 74 6.71 0.81 -2.11
C CYS A 74 5.64 0.38 -1.10
N SER A 75 5.79 -0.78 -0.47
CA SER A 75 4.87 -1.25 0.56
C SER A 75 4.85 -0.31 1.77
N ILE A 76 6.03 0.08 2.27
CA ILE A 76 6.14 1.05 3.38
C ILE A 76 5.51 2.39 2.99
N ILE A 77 5.83 2.93 1.82
CA ILE A 77 5.26 4.19 1.32
C ILE A 77 3.74 4.12 1.23
N ALA A 78 3.17 3.01 0.75
CA ALA A 78 1.73 2.82 0.62
C ALA A 78 1.03 2.80 1.99
N VAL A 79 1.61 2.13 2.98
CA VAL A 79 1.08 2.12 4.35
C VAL A 79 1.15 3.52 4.96
N VAL A 80 2.28 4.23 4.84
CA VAL A 80 2.41 5.60 5.36
C VAL A 80 1.37 6.54 4.73
N ASP A 81 1.12 6.40 3.42
CA ASP A 81 0.10 7.19 2.72
C ASP A 81 -1.31 6.91 3.25
N GLN A 82 -1.66 5.62 3.43
CA GLN A 82 -2.97 5.20 3.94
C GLN A 82 -3.23 5.66 5.37
N GLU A 83 -2.25 5.50 6.25
CA GLU A 83 -2.44 5.70 7.69
C GLU A 83 -2.32 7.16 8.11
N SER A 84 -1.49 7.95 7.41
CA SER A 84 -1.13 9.30 7.85
C SER A 84 -1.23 10.37 6.77
N ASN A 85 -1.42 9.99 5.50
CA ASN A 85 -1.29 10.90 4.35
C ASN A 85 0.04 11.70 4.38
N PHE A 86 1.12 11.11 4.89
CA PHE A 86 2.41 11.77 5.12
C PHE A 86 2.32 13.02 6.01
N VAL A 87 1.44 12.98 7.02
CA VAL A 87 1.36 13.97 8.10
C VAL A 87 1.87 13.30 9.38
N ALA A 88 3.00 13.78 9.92
CA ALA A 88 3.67 13.12 11.05
C ALA A 88 2.86 13.15 12.36
N ASP A 89 2.03 14.16 12.56
CA ASP A 89 1.12 14.31 13.72
C ASP A 89 -0.28 14.68 13.20
N PRO A 90 -0.98 13.74 12.55
CA PRO A 90 -2.29 14.02 11.96
C PRO A 90 -3.31 14.25 13.07
N GLN A 91 -4.28 15.14 12.81
CA GLN A 91 -5.33 15.42 13.78
C GLN A 91 -6.24 14.21 13.92
N VAL A 92 -6.34 13.66 15.13
CA VAL A 92 -7.28 12.57 15.46
C VAL A 92 -8.44 13.18 16.26
N PRO A 93 -9.67 13.21 15.69
CA PRO A 93 -10.81 13.75 16.39
C PRO A 93 -11.08 13.03 17.72
N ASN A 94 -11.42 13.81 18.75
CA ASN A 94 -11.78 13.29 20.08
C ASN A 94 -10.68 12.49 20.82
N LEU A 95 -9.40 12.60 20.41
CA LEU A 95 -8.27 11.94 21.10
C LEU A 95 -7.92 12.54 22.47
N GLY A 96 -8.76 13.45 22.99
CA GLY A 96 -8.45 14.22 24.20
C GLY A 96 -7.39 15.29 23.95
N LYS A 97 -7.06 16.07 24.98
CA LYS A 97 -5.94 17.00 24.94
C LYS A 97 -4.65 16.26 25.34
N LYS A 98 -3.55 16.58 24.64
CA LYS A 98 -2.20 16.17 25.07
C LYS A 98 -1.91 16.68 26.48
#